data_AF-A0A6L5FEJ8-F1
#
_entry.id   AF-A0A6L5FEJ8-F1
#
_cell.length_a   1.000
_cell.length_b   1.000
_cell.length_c   1.000
_cell.angle_alpha   90.00
_cell.angle_beta   90.00
_cell.angle_gamma   90.00
#
_symmetry.space_group_name_H-M   'P 1'
#
loop_
_entity.id
_entity.type
_entity.pdbx_description
1 polymer ?
#
loop_
_entity_poly.entity_id
_entity_poly.type
_entity_poly.pdbx_seq_one_letter_code
_entity_poly.pdbx_strand_id
1 'polypeptide(L)' 'AELVTDPEVVSVVAERFADSGWPCEPDESGTALTAPYSAPSAGPPPWHIYRMTPTKATALLVGDPGGATSWSFDD' A
#
# COMPACT_ATOMS: atom_id res chain seq x y z
N ALA A 1 1.84 9.90 6.74
CA ALA A 1 1.09 8.64 6.54
C ALA A 1 0.37 8.31 7.83
N GLU A 2 -0.82 7.74 7.73
CA GLU A 2 -1.73 7.50 8.84
C GLU A 2 -1.94 5.99 8.99
N LEU A 3 -1.84 5.48 10.21
CA LEU A 3 -2.17 4.08 10.50
C LEU A 3 -3.67 3.88 10.28
N VAL A 4 -4.05 2.87 9.50
CA VAL A 4 -5.44 2.47 9.33
C VAL A 4 -5.79 1.46 10.41
N THR A 5 -6.76 1.79 11.25
CA THR A 5 -7.28 0.87 12.29
C THR A 5 -8.77 0.57 12.13
N ASP A 6 -9.41 1.04 11.06
CA ASP A 6 -10.79 0.73 10.72
C ASP A 6 -10.86 -0.68 10.11
N PRO A 7 -11.52 -1.66 10.77
CA PRO A 7 -11.56 -3.03 10.27
C PRO A 7 -12.25 -3.19 8.91
N GLU A 8 -13.24 -2.36 8.59
CA GLU A 8 -13.91 -2.42 7.29
C GLU A 8 -12.95 -2.00 6.18
N VAL A 9 -12.14 -0.96 6.43
CA VAL A 9 -11.10 -0.52 5.48
C VAL A 9 -10.03 -1.59 5.31
N VAL A 10 -9.60 -2.23 6.39
CA VAL A 10 -8.59 -3.31 6.34
C VAL A 10 -9.11 -4.50 5.51
N SER A 11 -10.36 -4.91 5.71
CA SER A 11 -11.00 -5.99 4.93
C SER A 11 -11.03 -5.68 3.42
N VAL A 12 -11.48 -4.48 3.04
CA VAL A 12 -11.55 -4.06 1.63
C VAL A 12 -10.16 -4.03 0.97
N VAL A 13 -9.14 -3.58 1.70
CA VAL A 13 -7.76 -3.58 1.18
C VAL A 13 -7.22 -5.01 1.05
N ALA A 14 -7.49 -5.87 2.03
CA ALA A 14 -7.09 -7.28 1.99
C ALA A 14 -7.67 -7.99 0.76
N GLU A 15 -8.98 -7.83 0.50
CA GLU A 15 -9.65 -8.37 -0.68
C GLU A 15 -8.99 -7.91 -1.97
N ARG A 16 -8.69 -6.61 -2.09
CA ARG A 16 -8.07 -6.04 -3.29
C ARG A 16 -6.65 -6.56 -3.53
N PHE A 17 -5.88 -6.79 -2.47
CA PHE A 17 -4.55 -7.38 -2.57
C PHE A 17 -4.62 -8.88 -2.91
N ALA A 18 -5.58 -9.61 -2.33
CA ALA A 18 -5.87 -11.00 -2.68
C ALA A 18 -6.22 -11.15 -4.15
N ASP A 19 -7.10 -10.29 -4.68
CA ASP A 19 -7.45 -10.23 -6.12
C ASP A 19 -6.23 -9.91 -7.01
N SER A 20 -5.23 -9.23 -6.46
CA SER A 20 -3.97 -8.89 -7.15
C SER A 20 -2.88 -9.97 -6.99
N GLY A 21 -3.18 -11.09 -6.33
CA GLY A 21 -2.30 -12.26 -6.22
C GLY A 21 -1.49 -12.36 -4.93
N TRP A 22 -1.72 -11.50 -3.94
CA TRP A 22 -1.17 -11.68 -2.58
C TRP A 22 -2.29 -12.07 -1.62
N PRO A 23 -2.40 -13.35 -1.20
CA PRO A 23 -3.54 -13.89 -0.45
C PRO A 23 -3.48 -13.48 1.03
N CYS A 24 -3.43 -12.17 1.30
CA CYS A 24 -3.54 -11.63 2.62
C CYS A 24 -5.00 -11.52 3.07
N GLU A 25 -5.21 -11.64 4.37
CA GLU A 25 -6.48 -11.51 5.06
C GLU A 25 -6.29 -10.62 6.30
N PRO A 26 -7.35 -10.00 6.84
CA PRO A 26 -7.26 -9.34 8.13
C PRO A 26 -6.78 -10.31 9.23
N ASP A 27 -5.90 -9.85 10.12
CA ASP A 27 -5.49 -10.62 11.30
C ASP A 27 -6.64 -10.73 12.32
N GLU A 28 -6.42 -11.45 13.42
CA GLU A 28 -7.44 -11.64 14.47
C GLU A 28 -7.96 -10.30 15.06
N SER A 29 -7.13 -9.26 15.08
CA SER A 29 -7.55 -7.93 15.55
C SER A 29 -8.47 -7.20 14.56
N GLY A 30 -8.46 -7.60 13.28
CA GLY A 30 -9.12 -6.91 12.18
C GLY A 30 -8.44 -5.59 11.77
N THR A 31 -7.33 -5.21 12.41
CA THR A 31 -6.66 -3.90 12.18
C THR A 31 -5.32 -4.01 11.45
N ALA A 32 -4.87 -5.24 11.15
CA ALA A 32 -3.67 -5.52 10.38
C ALA A 32 -3.92 -6.71 9.44
N LEU A 33 -2.91 -7.07 8.64
CA LEU A 33 -2.94 -8.16 7.69
C LEU A 33 -2.09 -9.35 8.16
N THR A 34 -2.53 -10.55 7.82
CA THR A 34 -1.74 -11.79 7.85
C THR A 34 -1.82 -12.48 6.50
N ALA A 35 -0.86 -13.35 6.19
CA ALA A 35 -0.83 -14.14 4.95
C ALA A 35 0.17 -15.30 5.09
N PRO A 36 0.07 -16.35 4.24
CA PRO A 36 1.07 -17.43 4.20
C PRO A 36 2.48 -16.98 3.79
N TYR A 37 2.61 -15.83 3.13
CA TYR A 37 3.88 -15.26 2.71
C TYR A 37 3.81 -13.74 2.60
N SER A 38 4.97 -13.07 2.59
CA SER A 38 5.14 -11.68 2.18
C SER A 38 6.56 -11.49 1.62
N ALA A 39 6.91 -10.29 1.19
CA ALA A 39 8.28 -9.98 0.79
C ALA A 39 9.24 -10.27 1.97
N PRO A 40 10.45 -10.82 1.74
CA PRO A 40 11.39 -11.17 2.82
C PRO A 40 11.73 -9.99 3.76
N SER A 41 11.70 -8.76 3.24
CA SER A 41 11.97 -7.54 4.00
C SER A 41 10.81 -7.07 4.87
N ALA A 42 9.60 -7.64 4.73
CA ALA A 42 8.41 -7.21 5.48
C ALA A 42 8.41 -7.65 6.95
N GLY A 43 9.27 -8.61 7.33
CA GLY A 43 9.24 -9.23 8.66
C GLY A 43 8.03 -10.16 8.88
N PRO A 44 7.89 -10.76 10.07
CA PRO A 44 6.75 -11.61 10.39
C PRO A 44 5.44 -10.80 10.51
N PRO A 45 4.27 -11.41 10.26
CA PRO A 45 2.97 -10.79 10.51
C PRO A 45 2.71 -10.55 12.02
N PRO A 46 1.73 -9.70 12.38
CA PRO A 46 0.80 -9.00 11.50
C PRO A 46 1.39 -7.70 10.88
N TRP A 47 0.96 -7.37 9.66
CA TRP A 47 1.42 -6.19 8.92
C TRP A 47 0.37 -5.08 8.90
N HIS A 48 0.72 -3.90 9.39
CA HIS A 48 -0.18 -2.76 9.43
C HIS A 48 -0.32 -2.06 8.08
N ILE A 49 -1.53 -1.56 7.79
CA ILE A 49 -1.82 -0.75 6.60
C ILE A 49 -1.66 0.73 6.95
N TYR A 50 -0.93 1.46 6.11
CA TYR A 50 -0.82 2.91 6.22
C TYR A 50 -1.43 3.59 5.01
N ARG A 51 -2.22 4.64 5.25
CA ARG A 51 -2.74 5.54 4.23
C ARG A 51 -1.76 6.69 4.01
N MET A 52 -1.51 7.01 2.75
CA MET A 52 -0.78 8.21 2.35
C MET A 52 -1.59 9.00 1.33
N THR A 53 -1.68 10.30 1.54
CA THR A 53 -2.23 11.24 0.56
C THR A 53 -1.04 11.95 -0.12
N PRO A 54 -0.73 11.64 -1.39
CA PRO A 54 0.36 12.29 -2.09
C PRO A 54 -0.01 13.74 -2.42
N THR A 55 0.86 14.69 -2.07
CA THR A 55 0.69 16.13 -2.40
C THR A 55 1.41 16.52 -3.70
N LYS A 56 2.39 15.71 -4.10
CA LYS A 56 3.19 15.92 -5.32
C LYS A 56 3.57 14.58 -5.93
N ALA A 57 3.59 14.52 -7.26
CA ALA A 57 4.20 13.41 -7.99
C ALA A 57 5.14 13.92 -9.07
N THR A 58 6.23 13.19 -9.28
CA THR A 58 7.18 13.43 -10.38
C THR A 58 7.37 12.14 -11.14
N ALA A 59 7.12 12.16 -12.44
CA ALA A 59 7.46 11.08 -13.35
C ALA A 59 8.73 11.43 -14.13
N LEU A 60 9.64 10.46 -14.25
CA LEU A 60 10.93 10.60 -14.95
C LEU A 60 10.97 9.64 -16.15
N LEU A 61 11.28 10.18 -17.34
CA LEU A 61 11.72 9.39 -18.48
C LEU A 61 13.23 9.18 -18.34
N VAL A 62 13.65 7.93 -18.11
CA VAL A 62 15.06 7.57 -17.85
C VAL A 62 15.84 7.15 -19.10
N GLY A 63 15.19 7.08 -20.26
CA GLY A 63 15.84 6.81 -21.56
C GLY A 63 16.07 8.10 -22.36
N ASP A 64 17.05 8.11 -23.27
CA ASP A 64 17.42 9.27 -24.11
C ASP A 64 16.23 9.77 -24.97
N PRO A 65 15.96 11.10 -25.06
CA PRO A 65 16.72 12.24 -24.50
C PRO A 65 16.42 12.56 -23.02
N GLY A 66 15.58 11.76 -22.36
CA GLY A 66 15.13 11.96 -20.99
C GLY A 66 13.96 12.94 -20.87
N GLY A 67 13.55 13.23 -19.63
CA GLY A 67 12.53 14.23 -19.33
C GLY A 67 11.90 14.03 -17.95
N ALA A 68 11.24 15.07 -17.45
CA ALA A 68 10.50 15.01 -16.20
C ALA A 68 9.16 15.75 -16.33
N THR A 69 8.11 15.17 -15.77
CA THR A 69 6.83 15.86 -15.54
C THR A 69 6.55 15.86 -14.05
N SER A 70 6.18 17.02 -13.50
CA SER A 70 5.81 17.18 -12.09
C SER A 70 4.38 17.70 -12.00
N TRP A 71 3.62 17.13 -11.07
CA TRP A 71 2.28 17.57 -10.70
C TRP A 71 2.25 17.94 -9.22
N SER A 72 1.56 19.03 -8.90
CA SER A 72 1.15 19.40 -7.54
C SER A 72 -0.33 19.08 -7.41
N PHE A 73 -0.73 18.45 -6.31
CA PHE A 73 -2.12 18.09 -6.01
C PHE A 73 -2.69 18.87 -4.83
N ASP A 74 -1.86 19.72 -4.21
CA ASP A 74 -2.34 20.82 -3.40
C ASP A 74 -3.07 21.78 -4.35
N ASP A 75 -4.36 22.03 -4.12
CA ASP A 75 -5.12 23.12 -4.76
C ASP A 75 -4.38 24.46 -4.62
#